data_AF-A0A969JLC1-F1
#
_entry.id   AF-A0A969JLC1-F1
#
_cell.length_a   1.000
_cell.length_b   1.000
_cell.length_c   1.000
_cell.angle_alpha   90.00
_cell.angle_beta   90.00
_cell.angle_gamma   90.00
#
_symmetry.space_group_name_H-M   'P 1'
#
loop_
_entity.id
_entity.type
_entity.pdbx_description
1 polymer ?
#
loop_
_entity_poly.entity_id
_entity_poly.type
_entity_poly.pdbx_seq_one_letter_code
_entity_poly.pdbx_strand_id
1 'polypeptide(L)'
;MTGTVLPLDFGATVLAAGFGLAAARALGKGVAVVGLARLSGLSCRKASLLAVGMLPMSGVAVVMAHEAGRIWPEFAPQLGSVVLAAVLILELLGPLAVQFALRRAGDAADGR
;
A
#
# COMPACT_ATOMS: atom_id res chain seq x y z
N MET A 1 20.65 -19.95 -29.20
CA MET A 1 19.20 -20.16 -29.06
C MET A 1 18.71 -19.24 -27.96
N THR A 2 18.40 -18.02 -28.35
CA THR A 2 18.35 -16.81 -27.52
C THR A 2 17.05 -16.14 -27.94
N GLY A 3 15.96 -16.32 -27.18
CA GLY A 3 14.65 -15.91 -27.69
C GLY A 3 13.45 -15.82 -26.73
N THR A 4 13.50 -16.22 -25.45
CA THR A 4 12.31 -16.17 -24.56
C THR A 4 12.63 -15.92 -23.08
N VAL A 5 13.52 -14.97 -22.77
CA VAL A 5 13.57 -14.31 -21.45
C VAL A 5 13.53 -12.81 -21.67
N LEU A 6 12.34 -12.33 -22.02
CA LEU A 6 12.04 -10.95 -22.39
C LEU A 6 11.28 -10.27 -21.23
N PRO A 7 11.31 -8.92 -21.14
CA PRO A 7 10.84 -7.97 -20.11
C PRO A 7 9.60 -8.25 -19.25
N LEU A 8 8.84 -9.29 -19.53
CA LEU A 8 7.75 -9.79 -18.69
C LEU A 8 8.29 -10.32 -17.35
N ASP A 9 9.49 -10.89 -17.31
CA ASP A 9 10.19 -11.32 -16.10
C ASP A 9 10.59 -10.13 -15.22
N PHE A 10 11.12 -9.08 -15.84
CA PHE A 10 11.42 -7.82 -15.20
C PHE A 10 10.14 -7.15 -14.67
N GLY A 11 9.09 -7.10 -15.51
CA GLY A 11 7.78 -6.60 -15.12
C GLY A 11 7.16 -7.36 -13.94
N ALA A 12 7.22 -8.70 -13.96
CA ALA A 12 6.73 -9.55 -12.88
C ALA A 12 7.53 -9.32 -11.58
N THR A 13 8.84 -9.17 -11.68
CA THR A 13 9.71 -8.88 -10.51
C THR A 13 9.38 -7.53 -9.90
N VAL A 14 9.21 -6.49 -10.73
CA VAL A 14 8.84 -5.14 -10.28
C VAL A 14 7.44 -5.13 -9.66
N LEU A 15 6.47 -5.83 -10.25
CA LEU A 15 5.11 -5.95 -9.70
C LEU A 15 5.11 -6.70 -8.36
N ALA A 16 5.86 -7.81 -8.27
CA ALA A 16 5.99 -8.58 -7.03
C ALA A 16 6.66 -7.74 -5.93
N ALA A 17 7.72 -7.00 -6.27
CA ALA A 17 8.38 -6.09 -5.33
C ALA A 17 7.46 -4.93 -4.90
N GLY A 18 6.71 -4.34 -5.84
CA GLY A 18 5.73 -3.29 -5.56
C GLY A 18 4.61 -3.77 -4.65
N PHE A 19 4.08 -4.97 -4.92
CA PHE A 19 3.11 -5.63 -4.03
C PHE A 19 3.71 -5.89 -2.65
N GLY A 20 4.93 -6.42 -2.58
CA GLY A 20 5.64 -6.65 -1.33
C GLY A 20 5.81 -5.38 -0.50
N LEU A 21 6.21 -4.27 -1.14
CA LEU A 21 6.30 -2.96 -0.51
C LEU A 21 4.93 -2.49 0.02
N ALA A 22 3.88 -2.58 -0.80
CA ALA A 22 2.52 -2.20 -0.42
C ALA A 22 2.02 -3.03 0.78
N ALA A 23 2.23 -4.34 0.75
CA ALA A 23 1.85 -5.26 1.80
C ALA A 23 2.61 -4.98 3.10
N ALA A 24 3.94 -4.82 3.04
CA ALA A 24 4.75 -4.48 4.21
C ALA A 24 4.28 -3.16 4.85
N ARG A 25 3.97 -2.16 4.03
CA ARG A 25 3.46 -0.86 4.50
C ARG A 25 2.08 -0.97 5.13
N ALA A 26 1.19 -1.75 4.52
CA ALA A 26 -0.15 -2.03 5.04
C ALA A 26 -0.09 -2.76 6.39
N LEU A 27 0.73 -3.80 6.49
CA LEU A 27 0.91 -4.58 7.72
C LEU A 27 1.51 -3.72 8.83
N GLY A 28 2.58 -2.98 8.56
CA GLY A 28 3.22 -2.11 9.56
C GLY A 28 2.23 -1.09 10.16
N LYS A 29 1.47 -0.41 9.30
CA LYS A 29 0.42 0.53 9.74
C LYS A 29 -0.72 -0.18 10.46
N GLY A 30 -1.20 -1.31 9.93
CA GLY A 30 -2.33 -2.05 10.48
C GLY A 30 -2.04 -2.61 11.86
N VAL A 31 -0.85 -3.19 12.06
CA VAL A 31 -0.38 -3.65 13.38
C VAL A 31 -0.32 -2.49 14.36
N ALA A 32 0.23 -1.34 13.96
CA ALA A 32 0.27 -0.16 14.81
C ALA A 32 -1.14 0.33 15.20
N VAL A 33 -2.04 0.50 14.23
CA VAL A 33 -3.42 0.97 14.47
C VAL A 33 -4.21 0.03 15.36
N VAL A 34 -4.12 -1.28 15.12
CA VAL A 34 -4.83 -2.28 15.93
C VAL A 34 -4.20 -2.42 17.32
N GLY A 35 -2.87 -2.39 17.40
CA GLY A 35 -2.15 -2.45 18.68
C GLY A 35 -2.46 -1.25 19.59
N LEU A 36 -2.62 -0.05 19.01
CA LEU A 36 -3.00 1.16 19.74
C LEU A 36 -4.51 1.35 19.89
N ALA A 37 -5.35 0.46 19.34
CA ALA A 37 -6.80 0.64 19.31
C ALA A 37 -7.40 0.92 20.69
N ARG A 38 -6.95 0.19 21.72
CA ARG A 38 -7.46 0.35 23.10
C ARG A 38 -7.08 1.69 23.70
N LEU A 39 -5.86 2.19 23.43
CA LEU A 39 -5.41 3.50 23.91
C LEU A 39 -6.20 4.63 23.24
N SER A 40 -6.63 4.41 22.00
CA SER A 40 -7.45 5.36 21.23
C SER A 40 -8.96 5.20 21.44
N GLY A 41 -9.42 4.34 22.37
CA GLY A 41 -10.84 4.11 22.62
C GLY A 41 -11.59 3.41 21.48
N LEU A 42 -10.87 2.84 20.50
CA LEU A 42 -11.43 2.12 19.36
C LEU A 42 -11.59 0.63 19.69
N SER A 43 -12.70 0.04 19.23
CA SER A 43 -12.80 -1.42 19.20
C SER A 43 -11.88 -1.99 18.10
N CYS A 44 -11.38 -3.22 18.28
CA CYS A 44 -10.53 -3.86 17.26
C CYS A 44 -11.20 -3.91 15.88
N ARG A 45 -12.54 -4.01 15.83
CA ARG A 45 -13.30 -3.97 14.58
C ARG A 45 -13.26 -2.59 13.92
N LYS A 46 -13.39 -1.49 14.67
CA LYS A 46 -13.27 -0.13 14.10
C LYS A 46 -11.83 0.18 13.68
N ALA A 47 -10.85 -0.27 14.47
CA ALA A 47 -9.44 -0.11 14.17
C ALA A 47 -9.01 -0.88 12.90
N SER A 48 -9.53 -2.09 12.68
CA SER A 48 -9.22 -2.84 11.46
C SER A 48 -9.83 -2.20 10.21
N LEU A 49 -11.06 -1.69 10.30
CA LEU A 49 -11.69 -0.94 9.21
C LEU A 49 -10.94 0.35 8.90
N LEU A 50 -10.47 1.06 9.93
CA LEU A 50 -9.59 2.23 9.76
C LEU A 50 -8.30 1.85 9.04
N ALA A 51 -7.63 0.77 9.45
CA ALA A 51 -6.41 0.30 8.80
C ALA A 51 -6.63 -0.02 7.31
N VAL A 52 -7.77 -0.64 6.95
CA VAL A 52 -8.15 -0.91 5.56
C VAL A 52 -8.41 0.39 4.79
N GLY A 53 -9.10 1.36 5.40
CA GLY A 53 -9.33 2.68 4.78
C GLY A 53 -8.05 3.49 4.55
N MET A 54 -6.96 3.17 5.25
CA MET A 54 -5.64 3.80 5.11
C MET A 54 -4.71 3.08 4.13
N LEU A 55 -5.19 2.04 3.45
CA LEU A 55 -4.44 1.34 2.40
C LEU A 55 -3.99 2.24 1.24
N PRO A 56 -4.82 3.17 0.72
CA PRO A 56 -4.41 4.03 -0.38
C PRO A 56 -3.14 4.82 -0.07
N MET A 57 -2.28 4.94 -1.08
CA MET A 57 -1.00 5.63 -0.98
C MET A 57 -1.16 7.08 -1.43
N SER A 58 -0.60 8.03 -0.69
CA SER A 58 -0.53 9.42 -1.15
C SER A 58 0.46 9.55 -2.31
N GLY A 59 0.16 10.42 -3.27
CA GLY A 59 1.09 10.82 -4.35
C GLY A 59 2.42 11.39 -3.83
N VAL A 60 2.46 11.88 -2.58
CA VAL A 60 3.70 12.29 -1.89
C VAL A 60 4.73 11.17 -1.83
N ALA A 61 4.31 9.90 -1.87
CA ALA A 61 5.24 8.79 -1.86
C ALA A 61 6.09 8.70 -3.14
N VAL A 62 5.57 9.14 -4.30
CA VAL A 62 6.35 9.23 -5.54
C VAL A 62 7.41 10.31 -5.42
N VAL A 63 7.05 11.46 -4.83
CA VAL A 63 8.00 12.55 -4.56
C VAL A 63 9.10 12.09 -3.60
N MET A 64 8.75 11.39 -2.52
CA MET A 64 9.73 10.85 -1.58
C MET A 64 10.66 9.82 -2.24
N ALA A 65 10.15 8.98 -3.14
CA ALA A 65 10.97 8.05 -3.90
C ALA A 65 11.91 8.77 -4.87
N HIS A 66 11.44 9.86 -5.50
CA HIS A 66 12.27 10.72 -6.34
C HIS A 66 13.40 11.36 -5.53
N GLU A 67 13.09 11.94 -4.38
CA GLU A 67 14.10 12.55 -3.49
C GLU A 67 15.10 11.51 -2.99
N ALA A 68 14.65 10.31 -2.62
CA ALA A 68 15.54 9.22 -2.25
C ALA A 68 16.47 8.81 -3.41
N GLY A 69 15.95 8.76 -4.64
CA GLY A 69 16.74 8.49 -5.84
C GLY A 69 17.79 9.57 -6.14
N ARG A 70 17.59 10.82 -5.70
CA ARG A 70 18.61 11.88 -5.81
C ARG A 70 19.79 11.65 -4.86
N ILE A 71 19.54 11.01 -3.72
CA ILE A 71 20.58 10.67 -2.72
C ILE A 71 21.35 9.41 -3.15
N TRP A 72 20.66 8.42 -3.74
CA TRP A 72 21.25 7.18 -4.26
C TRP A 72 20.95 6.98 -5.76
N PRO A 73 21.68 7.66 -6.65
CA PRO A 73 21.41 7.66 -8.09
C PRO A 73 21.44 6.27 -8.74
N GLU A 74 22.31 5.38 -8.25
CA GLU A 74 22.48 4.00 -8.73
C GLU A 74 21.23 3.14 -8.53
N PHE A 75 20.39 3.47 -7.55
CA PHE A 75 19.18 2.72 -7.18
C PHE A 75 17.89 3.42 -7.64
N ALA A 76 17.98 4.67 -8.10
CA ALA A 76 16.84 5.50 -8.48
C ALA A 76 15.87 4.84 -9.50
N PRO A 77 16.33 4.24 -10.62
CA PRO A 77 15.40 3.66 -11.58
C PRO A 77 14.67 2.41 -11.04
N GLN A 78 15.36 1.58 -10.26
CA GLN A 78 14.75 0.41 -9.62
C GLN A 78 13.75 0.85 -8.55
N LEU A 79 14.12 1.79 -7.66
CA LEU A 79 13.24 2.33 -6.65
C LEU A 79 11.99 2.96 -7.25
N GLY A 80 12.15 3.79 -8.28
CA GLY A 80 11.05 4.45 -8.97
C GLY A 80 10.06 3.45 -9.56
N SER A 81 10.55 2.42 -10.25
CA SER A 81 9.70 1.37 -10.84
C SER A 81 8.91 0.58 -9.79
N VAL A 82 9.53 0.20 -8.67
CA VAL A 82 8.87 -0.51 -7.56
C VAL A 82 7.81 0.35 -6.88
N VAL A 83 8.12 1.62 -6.61
CA VAL A 83 7.17 2.55 -5.97
C VAL A 83 6.00 2.85 -6.89
N LEU A 84 6.24 3.08 -8.19
CA LEU A 84 5.17 3.27 -9.16
C LEU A 84 4.30 2.03 -9.29
N ALA A 85 4.87 0.83 -9.31
CA ALA A 85 4.11 -0.41 -9.29
C ALA A 85 3.23 -0.53 -8.04
N ALA A 86 3.77 -0.24 -6.85
CA ALA A 86 3.00 -0.23 -5.62
C ALA A 86 1.84 0.78 -5.64
N VAL A 87 2.09 1.99 -6.16
CA VAL A 87 1.06 3.03 -6.34
C VAL A 87 -0.01 2.54 -7.30
N LEU A 88 0.34 2.00 -8.47
CA LEU A 88 -0.63 1.50 -9.45
C LEU A 88 -1.51 0.38 -8.88
N ILE A 89 -0.93 -0.56 -8.14
CA ILE A 89 -1.67 -1.63 -7.44
C ILE A 89 -2.69 -1.01 -6.47
N LEU A 90 -2.26 -0.01 -5.69
CA LEU A 90 -3.10 0.62 -4.69
C LEU A 90 -4.09 1.64 -5.27
N GLU A 91 -3.85 2.23 -6.43
CA GLU A 91 -4.84 3.05 -7.14
C GLU A 91 -5.99 2.19 -7.67
N LEU A 92 -5.69 0.93 -8.05
CA LEU A 92 -6.72 -0.02 -8.46
C LEU A 92 -7.50 -0.59 -7.27
N LEU A 93 -6.79 -1.03 -6.22
CA LEU A 93 -7.40 -1.71 -5.07
C LEU A 93 -7.87 -0.76 -3.96
N GLY A 94 -7.25 0.41 -3.85
CA GLY A 94 -7.47 1.40 -2.79
C GLY A 94 -8.89 1.94 -2.73
N PRO A 95 -9.49 2.40 -3.85
CA PRO A 95 -10.87 2.87 -3.86
C PRO A 95 -11.87 1.80 -3.38
N LEU A 96 -11.64 0.54 -3.76
CA LEU A 96 -12.45 -0.60 -3.33
C LEU A 96 -12.29 -0.86 -1.83
N ALA A 97 -11.05 -0.83 -1.34
CA ALA A 97 -10.75 -1.00 0.09
C ALA A 97 -11.38 0.11 0.94
N VAL A 98 -11.29 1.37 0.51
CA VAL A 98 -11.92 2.51 1.18
C VAL A 98 -13.43 2.38 1.17
N GLN A 99 -14.04 2.07 0.02
CA GLN A 99 -15.48 1.89 -0.08
C GLN A 99 -15.98 0.77 0.85
N PHE A 100 -15.28 -0.37 0.87
CA PHE A 100 -15.56 -1.47 1.79
C PHE A 100 -15.46 -1.03 3.25
N ALA A 101 -14.38 -0.34 3.62
CA ALA A 101 -14.16 0.14 4.98
C ALA A 101 -15.26 1.10 5.44
N LEU A 102 -15.63 2.07 4.60
CA LEU A 102 -16.67 3.05 4.90
C LEU A 102 -18.06 2.41 5.02
N ARG A 103 -18.45 1.54 4.09
CA ARG A 103 -19.74 0.82 4.18
C ARG A 103 -19.85 0.02 5.46
N ARG A 104 -18.81 -0.77 5.76
CA ARG A 104 -18.79 -1.64 6.94
C ARG A 104 -18.70 -0.85 8.25
N ALA A 105 -18.10 0.34 8.23
CA ALA A 105 -18.07 1.26 9.35
C ALA A 105 -19.43 1.94 9.58
N GLY A 106 -20.17 2.25 8.51
CA GLY A 106 -21.57 2.70 8.58
C GLY A 106 -22.46 1.64 9.22
N ASP A 107 -22.43 0.39 8.72
CA ASP A 107 -23.16 -0.73 9.35
C ASP A 107 -22.77 -0.96 10.82
N ALA A 108 -21.51 -0.65 11.17
CA ALA A 108 -21.02 -0.75 12.54
C ALA A 108 -21.53 0.36 13.45
N ALA A 109 -21.85 1.52 12.89
CA ALA A 109 -22.40 2.67 13.59
C ALA A 109 -23.91 2.53 13.77
N ASP A 110 -24.63 2.05 12.75
CA ASP A 110 -26.10 1.93 12.75
C ASP A 110 -26.63 0.71 13.51
N GLY A 111 -25.76 -0.28 13.81
CA GLY A 111 -26.11 -1.49 14.55
C GLY A 111 -26.22 -1.34 16.08
N ARG A 112 -26.33 -0.12 16.61
CA ARG A 112 -26.59 0.20 18.03
C ARG A 112 -27.34 1.51 18.20
#